data_AF-A0A959CX68-F1
#
_entry.id   AF-A0A959CX68-F1
#
_cell.length_a   1.000
_cell.length_b   1.000
_cell.length_c   1.000
_cell.angle_alpha   90.00
_cell.angle_beta   90.00
_cell.angle_gamma   90.00
#
_symmetry.space_group_name_H-M   'P 1'
#
loop_
_entity.id
_entity.type
_entity.pdbx_description
1 polymer ?
#
loop_
_entity_poly.entity_id
_entity_poly.type
_entity_poly.pdbx_seq_one_letter_code
_entity_poly.pdbx_strand_id
1 'polypeptide(L)'
;MDLNNIPKPTESELEILQILWLHGPSSVRFVNEKLNEEREVGYTTTLKLMQIMVDKGLALRNTESRTHIYQAAVSEADTQKRLLQKFVDTTFRGSAMKLVMQALGNHQASPEELDEIKALIEKMESGGDDN
;
A
#
# COMPACT_ATOMS: atom_id res chain seq x y z
N MET A 1 9.09 -4.75 18.82
CA MET A 1 8.34 -3.65 18.20
C MET A 1 6.87 -4.03 18.26
N ASP A 2 6.06 -3.23 18.95
CA ASP A 2 4.63 -3.48 19.06
C ASP A 2 3.96 -3.32 17.69
N LEU A 3 3.52 -4.43 17.10
CA LEU A 3 2.84 -4.49 15.80
C LEU A 3 1.46 -3.79 15.78
N ASN A 4 1.05 -3.18 16.90
CA ASN A 4 -0.27 -2.60 17.11
C ASN A 4 -0.39 -1.12 16.72
N ASN A 5 0.70 -0.42 16.37
CA ASN A 5 0.63 1.01 16.03
C ASN A 5 1.49 1.39 14.83
N ILE A 6 1.30 0.71 13.69
CA ILE A 6 1.86 1.18 12.41
C ILE A 6 1.11 2.47 12.02
N PRO A 7 1.79 3.62 11.95
CA PRO A 7 1.11 4.87 11.60
C PRO A 7 0.59 4.82 10.17
N LYS A 8 -0.53 5.52 9.92
CA LYS A 8 -1.10 5.61 8.58
C LYS A 8 -0.14 6.39 7.68
N PRO A 9 0.35 5.82 6.55
CA PRO A 9 1.14 6.57 5.59
C PRO A 9 0.26 7.65 4.92
N THR A 10 0.87 8.79 4.59
CA THR A 10 0.29 9.74 3.63
C THR A 10 0.36 9.17 2.20
N GLU A 11 -0.28 9.81 1.24
CA GLU A 11 -0.22 9.39 -0.17
C GLU A 11 1.22 9.32 -0.69
N SER A 12 2.01 10.37 -0.49
CA SER A 12 3.43 10.38 -0.90
C SER A 12 4.29 9.34 -0.16
N GLU A 13 3.97 9.03 1.11
CA GLU A 13 4.67 7.97 1.85
C GLU A 13 4.28 6.57 1.35
N LEU A 14 3.02 6.39 0.94
CA LEU A 14 2.53 5.15 0.37
C LEU A 14 3.16 4.86 -1.00
N GLU A 15 3.34 5.87 -1.85
CA GLU A 15 4.07 5.73 -3.12
C GLU A 15 5.52 5.26 -2.89
N ILE A 16 6.20 5.84 -1.90
CA ILE A 16 7.56 5.40 -1.54
C ILE A 16 7.54 3.96 -1.02
N LEU A 17 6.56 3.59 -0.19
CA LEU A 17 6.41 2.20 0.28
C LEU A 17 6.19 1.23 -0.88
N GLN A 18 5.38 1.57 -1.87
CA GLN A 18 5.16 0.74 -3.07
C GLN A 18 6.47 0.48 -3.83
N ILE A 19 7.29 1.53 -4.02
CA ILE A 19 8.62 1.39 -4.64
C ILE A 19 9.51 0.45 -3.80
N LEU A 20 9.51 0.61 -2.47
CA LEU A 20 10.34 -0.21 -1.58
C LEU A 20 9.85 -1.67 -1.47
N TRP A 21 8.54 -1.93 -1.58
CA TRP A 21 8.01 -3.29 -1.64
C TRP A 21 8.34 -3.98 -2.96
N LEU A 22 8.19 -3.26 -4.07
CA LEU A 22 8.44 -3.79 -5.41
C LEU A 22 9.92 -4.05 -5.69
N HIS A 23 10.79 -3.11 -5.29
CA HIS A 23 12.23 -3.16 -5.63
C HIS A 23 13.12 -3.59 -4.46
N GLY A 24 12.56 -3.71 -3.25
CA GLY A 24 13.33 -4.02 -2.05
C GLY A 24 14.18 -2.83 -1.54
N PRO A 25 15.16 -3.10 -0.66
CA PRO A 25 15.99 -2.06 -0.04
C PRO A 25 16.69 -1.17 -1.09
N SER A 26 16.39 0.12 -1.06
CA SER A 26 16.76 1.07 -2.12
C SER A 26 17.34 2.37 -1.57
N SER A 27 18.17 3.04 -2.38
CA SER A 27 18.70 4.37 -2.03
C SER A 27 17.68 5.47 -2.28
N VAL A 28 17.87 6.63 -1.63
CA VAL A 28 17.06 7.84 -1.90
C VAL A 28 17.09 8.24 -3.37
N ARG A 29 18.24 8.06 -4.03
CA ARG A 29 18.38 8.37 -5.47
C ARG A 29 17.48 7.49 -6.32
N PHE A 30 17.50 6.19 -6.08
CA PHE A 30 16.67 5.23 -6.82
C PHE A 30 15.18 5.51 -6.62
N VAL A 31 14.75 5.74 -5.37
CA VAL A 31 13.36 6.08 -5.06
C VAL A 31 12.97 7.40 -5.75
N ASN A 32 13.83 8.41 -5.73
CA ASN A 32 13.56 9.68 -6.40
C ASN A 32 13.46 9.51 -7.92
N GLU A 33 14.34 8.73 -8.54
CA GLU A 33 14.26 8.39 -9.97
C GLU A 33 12.91 7.73 -10.30
N LYS A 34 12.47 6.75 -9.49
CA LYS A 34 11.17 6.09 -9.67
C LYS A 34 9.97 7.02 -9.50
N LEU A 35 9.97 7.89 -8.50
CA LEU A 35 8.91 8.88 -8.34
C LEU A 35 8.82 9.83 -9.54
N ASN A 36 9.97 10.18 -10.15
CA ASN A 36 10.04 11.05 -11.33
C ASN A 36 9.58 10.40 -12.63
N GLU A 37 9.34 9.09 -12.66
CA GLU A 37 8.71 8.42 -13.81
C GLU A 37 7.23 8.84 -13.96
N GLU A 38 6.55 9.16 -12.86
CA GLU A 38 5.13 9.52 -12.84
C GLU A 38 4.89 11.01 -12.57
N ARG A 39 5.72 11.67 -11.75
CA ARG A 39 5.55 13.08 -11.39
C ARG A 39 6.87 13.77 -11.02
N GLU A 40 7.02 15.05 -11.32
CA GLU A 40 8.23 15.79 -10.96
C GLU A 40 8.37 15.97 -9.44
N VAL A 41 9.40 15.35 -8.83
CA VAL A 41 9.70 15.45 -7.39
C VAL A 41 11.18 15.73 -7.18
N GLY A 42 11.48 16.81 -6.45
CA GLY A 42 12.86 17.14 -6.07
C GLY A 42 13.51 16.10 -5.15
N TYR A 43 14.81 15.88 -5.32
CA TYR A 43 15.60 14.95 -4.51
C TYR A 43 15.51 15.22 -3.01
N THR A 44 15.59 16.50 -2.60
CA THR A 44 15.55 16.89 -1.18
C THR A 44 14.19 16.64 -0.54
N THR A 45 13.10 16.75 -1.31
CA THR A 45 11.75 16.39 -0.87
C THR A 45 11.65 14.89 -0.62
N THR A 46 12.15 14.08 -1.55
CA THR A 46 12.20 12.62 -1.40
C THR A 46 13.03 12.23 -0.17
N LEU A 47 14.21 12.81 0.00
CA LEU A 47 15.06 12.59 1.18
C LEU A 47 14.33 12.91 2.49
N LYS A 48 13.68 14.08 2.58
CA LYS A 48 12.94 14.50 3.77
C LYS A 48 11.78 13.55 4.08
N LEU A 49 11.02 13.13 3.07
CA LEU A 49 9.93 12.16 3.25
C LEU A 49 10.45 10.82 3.77
N MET A 50 11.54 10.31 3.18
CA MET A 50 12.13 9.05 3.64
C MET A 50 12.70 9.14 5.07
N GLN A 51 13.20 10.30 5.51
CA GLN A 51 13.59 10.54 6.90
C GLN A 51 12.37 10.54 7.84
N ILE A 52 11.31 11.27 7.47
CA ILE A 52 10.04 11.29 8.24
C ILE A 52 9.46 9.87 8.36
N MET A 53 9.54 9.07 7.29
CA MET A 53 9.09 7.68 7.32
C MET A 53 9.89 6.82 8.30
N VAL A 54 11.19 7.07 8.46
CA VAL A 54 12.00 6.39 9.48
C VAL A 54 11.56 6.81 10.87
N ASP A 55 11.34 8.11 11.11
CA ASP A 55 10.87 8.61 12.41
C ASP A 55 9.47 8.07 12.76
N LYS A 56 8.62 7.83 11.75
CA LYS A 56 7.32 7.17 11.88
C LYS A 56 7.42 5.64 12.05
N GLY A 57 8.56 5.02 11.81
CA GLY A 57 8.70 3.57 11.79
C GLY A 57 8.03 2.89 10.58
N LEU A 58 7.83 3.63 9.49
CA LEU A 58 7.36 3.09 8.19
C LEU A 58 8.52 2.52 7.36
N ALA A 59 9.72 3.08 7.54
CA ALA A 59 10.93 2.64 6.86
C ALA A 59 12.06 2.41 7.86
N LEU A 60 13.00 1.53 7.51
CA LEU A 60 14.28 1.39 8.21
C LEU A 60 15.39 1.93 7.31
N ARG A 61 16.38 2.57 7.91
CA ARG A 61 17.58 3.04 7.22
C ARG A 61 18.77 2.21 7.67
N ASN A 62 19.44 1.58 6.72
CA ASN A 62 20.75 0.99 6.96
C ASN A 62 21.84 2.07 6.86
N THR A 63 22.58 2.25 7.94
CA THR A 63 23.68 3.23 8.05
C THR A 63 25.07 2.61 7.96
N GLU A 64 25.17 1.28 7.85
CA GLU A 64 26.44 0.56 7.79
C GLU A 64 27.10 0.70 6.40
N SER A 65 26.29 0.92 5.36
CA SER A 65 26.78 1.21 4.01
C SER A 65 27.08 2.70 3.81
N ARG A 66 28.14 3.00 3.03
CA ARG A 66 28.48 4.38 2.60
C ARG A 66 27.31 5.09 1.91
N THR A 67 26.43 4.33 1.27
CA THR A 67 25.17 4.81 0.69
C THR A 67 24.04 4.51 1.65
N HIS A 68 23.23 5.49 1.99
CA HIS A 68 22.04 5.28 2.82
C HIS A 68 21.00 4.46 2.05
N ILE A 69 20.80 3.22 2.48
CA ILE A 69 19.79 2.31 1.94
C ILE A 69 18.59 2.30 2.88
N TYR A 70 17.40 2.38 2.30
CA TYR A 70 16.13 2.36 3.00
C TYR A 70 15.34 1.13 2.61
N GLN A 71 14.62 0.54 3.55
CA GLN A 71 13.71 -0.57 3.31
C GLN A 71 12.39 -0.32 4.01
N ALA A 72 11.30 -0.91 3.52
CA ALA A 72 10.03 -0.89 4.22
C ALA A 72 10.17 -1.59 5.58
N ALA A 73 9.68 -0.95 6.64
CA ALA A 73 9.57 -1.53 7.97
C ALA A 73 8.23 -2.26 8.18
N VAL A 74 7.31 -2.08 7.25
CA VAL A 74 5.91 -2.52 7.32
C VAL A 74 5.59 -3.46 6.16
N SER A 75 4.73 -4.44 6.45
CA SER A 75 4.20 -5.37 5.45
C SER A 75 3.25 -4.67 4.49
N GLU A 76 3.39 -4.96 3.20
CA GLU A 76 2.47 -4.48 2.15
C GLU A 76 1.04 -4.92 2.43
N ALA A 77 0.84 -6.22 2.63
CA ALA A 77 -0.47 -6.82 2.85
C ALA A 77 -1.16 -6.26 4.11
N ASP A 78 -0.43 -6.10 5.21
CA ASP A 78 -1.00 -5.57 6.46
C ASP A 78 -1.35 -4.09 6.33
N THR A 79 -0.51 -3.32 5.64
CA THR A 79 -0.74 -1.89 5.40
C THR A 79 -1.96 -1.69 4.50
N GLN A 80 -2.04 -2.42 3.38
CA GLN A 80 -3.18 -2.37 2.46
C GLN A 80 -4.48 -2.79 3.15
N LYS A 81 -4.47 -3.89 3.91
CA LYS A 81 -5.64 -4.35 4.67
C LYS A 81 -6.15 -3.29 5.65
N ARG A 82 -5.25 -2.64 6.40
CA ARG A 82 -5.63 -1.58 7.35
C ARG A 82 -6.15 -0.33 6.65
N LEU A 83 -5.54 0.07 5.52
CA LEU A 83 -6.00 1.19 4.71
C LEU A 83 -7.40 0.94 4.16
N LEU A 84 -7.64 -0.26 3.61
CA LEU A 84 -8.95 -0.66 3.10
C LEU A 84 -10.01 -0.68 4.20
N GLN A 85 -9.73 -1.33 5.34
CA GLN A 85 -10.66 -1.40 6.46
C GLN A 85 -11.07 0.01 6.91
N LYS A 86 -10.08 0.90 7.11
CA LYS A 86 -10.34 2.28 7.50
C LYS A 86 -11.18 3.02 6.45
N PHE A 87 -10.89 2.83 5.16
CA PHE A 87 -11.64 3.44 4.08
C PHE A 87 -13.10 2.96 4.01
N VAL A 88 -13.34 1.66 4.17
CA VAL A 88 -14.68 1.07 4.25
C VAL A 88 -15.45 1.67 5.43
N ASP A 89 -14.82 1.75 6.59
CA ASP A 89 -15.44 2.27 7.81
C ASP A 89 -15.76 3.77 7.68
N THR A 90 -14.83 4.58 7.17
CA THR A 90 -15.01 6.05 7.09
C THR A 90 -15.91 6.49 5.93
N THR A 91 -15.78 5.84 4.76
CA THR A 91 -16.42 6.30 3.52
C THR A 91 -17.73 5.57 3.26
N PHE A 92 -17.77 4.26 3.54
CA PHE A 92 -18.94 3.41 3.28
C PHE A 92 -19.72 3.04 4.54
N ARG A 93 -19.38 3.66 5.68
CA ARG A 93 -20.00 3.42 7.00
C ARG A 93 -20.02 1.92 7.36
N GLY A 94 -18.93 1.22 7.04
CA GLY A 94 -18.77 -0.22 7.30
C GLY A 94 -19.44 -1.15 6.29
N SER A 95 -20.05 -0.62 5.22
CA SER A 95 -20.77 -1.44 4.25
C SER A 95 -19.85 -1.92 3.11
N ALA A 96 -19.33 -3.14 3.24
CA ALA A 96 -18.58 -3.80 2.16
C ALA A 96 -19.42 -3.93 0.88
N MET A 97 -20.72 -4.22 0.99
CA MET A 97 -21.65 -4.29 -0.14
C MET A 97 -21.69 -2.98 -0.95
N LYS A 98 -21.73 -1.82 -0.28
CA LYS A 98 -21.71 -0.53 -0.99
C LYS A 98 -20.39 -0.27 -1.70
N LEU A 99 -19.27 -0.70 -1.12
CA LEU A 99 -17.98 -0.63 -1.80
C LEU A 99 -17.96 -1.48 -3.07
N VAL A 100 -18.44 -2.73 -3.00
CA VAL A 100 -18.52 -3.63 -4.16
C VAL A 100 -19.43 -3.03 -5.24
N MET A 101 -20.63 -2.58 -4.88
CA MET A 101 -21.55 -1.94 -5.82
C MET A 101 -20.95 -0.70 -6.48
N GLN A 102 -20.16 0.10 -5.74
CA GLN A 102 -19.50 1.27 -6.30
C GLN A 102 -18.35 0.91 -7.23
N ALA A 103 -17.55 -0.11 -6.88
CA ALA A 103 -16.48 -0.60 -7.73
C ALA A 103 -17.01 -1.15 -9.06
N LEU A 104 -18.10 -1.94 -9.01
CA LEU A 104 -18.76 -2.50 -10.18
C LEU A 104 -19.58 -1.48 -10.98
N GLY A 105 -20.14 -0.45 -10.31
CA GLY A 105 -20.99 0.55 -10.94
C GLY A 105 -20.23 1.66 -11.69
N ASN A 106 -18.99 1.96 -11.28
CA ASN A 106 -18.16 3.02 -11.88
C ASN A 106 -17.12 2.52 -12.89
N HIS A 107 -16.91 1.21 -13.00
CA HIS A 107 -16.00 0.62 -13.98
C HIS A 107 -16.79 -0.25 -14.95
N GLN A 108 -16.52 -0.10 -16.25
CA GLN A 108 -16.77 -1.19 -17.21
C GLN A 108 -15.74 -2.27 -16.89
N ALA A 109 -15.98 -3.02 -15.81
CA ALA A 109 -15.22 -4.22 -15.52
C ALA A 109 -15.27 -5.08 -16.78
N SER A 110 -14.10 -5.55 -17.23
CA SER A 110 -14.07 -6.39 -18.42
C SER A 110 -14.86 -7.68 -18.15
N PRO A 111 -15.35 -8.38 -19.18
CA PRO A 111 -15.95 -9.69 -19.01
C PRO A 111 -15.03 -10.65 -18.23
N GLU A 112 -13.71 -10.58 -18.44
CA GLU A 112 -12.74 -11.40 -17.70
C GLU A 112 -12.68 -11.04 -16.21
N GLU A 113 -12.61 -9.73 -15.88
CA GLU A 113 -12.60 -9.28 -14.48
C GLU A 113 -13.89 -9.66 -13.74
N LEU A 114 -15.04 -9.61 -14.42
CA LEU A 114 -16.32 -10.04 -13.86
C LEU A 114 -16.35 -11.54 -13.58
N ASP A 115 -15.77 -12.36 -14.46
CA ASP A 115 -15.70 -13.80 -14.27
C ASP A 115 -14.73 -14.19 -13.15
N GLU A 116 -13.60 -13.47 -13.01
CA GLU A 116 -12.70 -13.62 -11.85
C GLU A 116 -13.40 -13.27 -10.53
N ILE A 117 -14.20 -12.19 -10.51
CA ILE A 117 -14.99 -11.80 -9.32
C ILE A 117 -16.03 -12.88 -8.97
N LYS A 118 -16.74 -13.44 -9.96
CA LYS A 118 -17.69 -14.54 -9.73
C LYS A 118 -16.99 -15.78 -9.17
N ALA A 119 -15.85 -16.18 -9.76
CA ALA A 119 -15.08 -17.32 -9.28
C ALA A 119 -14.58 -17.13 -7.84
N LEU A 120 -14.20 -15.90 -7.47
CA LEU A 120 -13.85 -15.53 -6.09
C LEU A 120 -15.04 -15.69 -5.14
N ILE A 121 -16.24 -15.28 -5.54
CA ILE A 121 -17.47 -15.44 -4.75
C ILE A 121 -17.82 -16.92 -4.57
N GLU A 122 -17.84 -17.70 -5.65
CA GLU A 122 -18.10 -19.15 -5.61
C GLU A 122 -17.12 -19.90 -4.69
N LYS A 123 -15.85 -19.48 -4.69
CA LYS A 123 -14.82 -20.03 -3.79
C LYS A 123 -15.10 -19.68 -2.32
N MET A 124 -15.64 -18.50 -2.03
CA MET A 124 -16.02 -18.12 -0.66
C MET A 124 -17.27 -18.87 -0.19
N GLU A 125 -18.23 -19.12 -1.07
CA GLU A 125 -19.45 -19.89 -0.77
C GLU A 125 -19.12 -21.37 -0.55
N SER A 126 -18.32 -21.99 -1.42
CA SER A 126 -17.90 -23.40 -1.31
C SER A 126 -16.93 -23.69 -0.16
N GLY A 127 -16.21 -22.67 0.33
CA GLY A 127 -15.40 -22.78 1.55
C GLY A 127 -16.17 -22.53 2.85
N GLY A 128 -17.47 -22.21 2.75
CA GLY A 128 -18.37 -21.94 3.89
C GLY A 128 -19.15 -23.14 4.41
N ASP A 129 -19.04 -24.31 3.76
CA ASP A 129 -19.81 -25.54 4.09
C ASP A 129 -19.06 -26.53 5.02
N ASP A 130 -17.91 -26.16 5.59
CA ASP A 130 -17.19 -26.95 6.60
C ASP A 130 -17.26 -26.35 8.02
N ASN A 131 -18.47 -26.01 8.49
CA ASN A 131 -18.78 -25.95 9.94
C ASN A 131 -20.26 -26.16 10.27
#